data_AF-A0A6S7IAL2-F1
#
_entry.id   AF-A0A6S7IAL2-F1
#
_cell.length_a   1.000
_cell.length_b   1.000
_cell.length_c   1.000
_cell.angle_alpha   90.00
_cell.angle_beta   90.00
_cell.angle_gamma   90.00
#
_symmetry.space_group_name_H-M   'P 1'
#
loop_
_entity.id
_entity.type
_entity.pdbx_description
1 polymer ?
#
loop_
_entity_poly.entity_id
_entity_poly.type
_entity_poly.pdbx_seq_one_letter_code
_entity_poly.pdbx_strand_id
1 'polypeptide(L)'
;MCGTPTNLQWGKSANNVVSPEIKDRIREHINYLPRVDSHYNRENKKKEYLAEGLNVTILYEEYVKQCSSKGVTPGKIHLYRQIFNDKFNIAFHVPKKDRCDTCEAMKIQNNPAEEDQQNFVAHLRGKEETKTERDNDRKDNNKFTVCFDLQNVFALPTAGVSKFIYKRKLNVYFMTIHCSADKRGYGALWHEGQSGRTGNDMASSVPKIPEAVVEENSDDPRVKNITLWSDSCIPQNRNSFFFYCYENVPQKSS
;
A
#
# COMPACT_ATOMS: atom_id res chain seq x y z
N MET A 1 -58.07 32.35 34.02
CA MET A 1 -57.00 33.30 33.65
C MET A 1 -55.67 32.57 33.80
N CYS A 2 -55.07 32.15 32.68
CA CYS A 2 -53.78 31.45 32.71
C CYS A 2 -52.65 32.47 32.88
N GLY A 3 -51.93 32.40 34.00
CA GLY A 3 -50.73 33.19 34.23
C GLY A 3 -49.57 32.61 33.41
N THR A 4 -48.98 33.43 32.55
CA THR A 4 -47.78 33.09 31.77
C THR A 4 -46.55 33.13 32.69
N PRO A 5 -45.76 32.04 32.83
CA PRO A 5 -44.49 32.11 33.53
C PRO A 5 -43.47 32.91 32.73
N THR A 6 -42.74 33.73 33.47
CA THR A 6 -41.75 34.72 33.06
C THR A 6 -40.50 34.09 32.44
N ASN A 7 -40.03 34.69 31.34
CA ASN A 7 -38.71 34.59 30.69
C ASN A 7 -37.78 33.44 31.13
N LEU A 8 -37.65 32.42 30.26
CA LEU A 8 -36.52 31.51 30.24
C LEU A 8 -35.25 32.29 29.88
N GLN A 9 -34.41 32.61 30.88
CA GLN A 9 -33.05 33.06 30.60
C GLN A 9 -32.22 31.86 30.12
N TRP A 10 -32.03 31.73 28.81
CA TRP A 10 -30.96 30.91 28.28
C TRP A 10 -29.62 31.53 28.68
N GLY A 11 -28.82 30.80 29.47
CA GLY A 11 -27.46 31.19 29.81
C GLY A 11 -26.67 31.46 28.54
N LYS A 12 -26.06 32.65 28.46
CA LYS A 12 -25.15 33.01 27.36
C LYS A 12 -23.99 32.01 27.39
N SER A 13 -23.95 31.10 26.41
CA SER A 13 -22.77 30.29 26.14
C SER A 13 -21.61 31.23 25.82
N ALA A 14 -20.67 31.36 26.74
CA ALA A 14 -19.42 32.04 26.47
C ALA A 14 -18.74 31.32 25.31
N ASN A 15 -18.67 31.96 24.15
CA ASN A 15 -17.84 31.49 23.05
C ASN A 15 -16.41 31.45 23.60
N ASN A 16 -15.90 30.25 23.91
CA ASN A 16 -14.52 30.05 24.31
C ASN A 16 -13.63 30.40 23.12
N VAL A 17 -13.30 31.68 22.99
CA VAL A 17 -12.37 32.20 21.99
C VAL A 17 -11.02 31.59 22.32
N VAL A 18 -10.62 30.60 21.51
CA VAL A 18 -9.31 29.98 21.67
C VAL A 18 -8.22 31.03 21.46
N SER A 19 -7.26 31.10 22.39
CA SER A 19 -6.13 32.04 22.36
C SER A 19 -5.42 32.04 21.00
N PRO A 20 -5.11 33.22 20.43
CA PRO A 20 -4.37 33.36 19.16
C PRO A 20 -3.04 32.58 19.18
N GLU A 21 -2.34 32.59 20.32
CA GLU A 21 -1.04 31.94 20.47
C GLU A 21 -1.08 30.42 20.25
N ILE A 22 -2.20 29.78 20.59
CA ILE A 22 -2.36 28.33 20.37
C ILE A 22 -2.50 28.07 18.87
N LYS A 23 -3.21 28.94 18.15
CA LYS A 23 -3.37 28.83 16.69
C LYS A 23 -2.05 29.07 15.96
N ASP A 24 -1.26 30.03 16.42
CA ASP A 24 0.05 30.33 15.82
C ASP A 24 1.06 29.20 16.03
N ARG A 25 1.12 28.62 17.22
CA ARG A 25 1.94 27.43 17.48
C ARG A 25 1.58 26.23 16.59
N ILE A 26 0.29 26.03 16.33
CA ILE A 26 -0.16 24.97 15.40
C ILE A 26 0.32 25.27 13.97
N ARG A 27 0.25 26.54 13.52
CA ARG A 27 0.73 26.94 12.19
C ARG A 27 2.25 26.75 12.05
N GLU A 28 3.00 27.13 13.07
CA GLU A 28 4.46 26.93 13.11
C GLU A 28 4.83 25.45 12.99
N HIS A 29 4.13 24.58 13.74
CA HIS A 29 4.35 23.13 13.66
C HIS A 29 4.08 22.60 12.25
N ILE A 30 2.96 22.98 11.62
CA ILE A 30 2.60 22.54 10.25
C ILE A 30 3.59 23.09 9.20
N ASN A 31 4.17 24.27 9.41
CA ASN A 31 5.18 24.85 8.52
C ASN A 31 6.56 24.21 8.67
N TYR A 32 6.87 23.64 9.83
CA TYR A 32 8.14 22.94 10.05
C TYR A 32 8.20 21.57 9.35
N LEU A 33 7.05 21.00 8.97
CA LEU A 33 7.00 19.70 8.31
C LEU A 33 7.62 19.77 6.91
N PRO A 34 8.52 18.84 6.55
CA PRO A 34 9.11 18.81 5.21
C PRO A 34 8.02 18.49 4.18
N ARG A 35 7.94 19.32 3.14
CA ARG A 35 6.96 19.21 2.05
C ARG A 35 7.62 18.70 0.79
N VAL A 36 6.88 17.87 0.07
CA VAL A 36 7.26 17.37 -1.25
C VAL A 36 6.40 18.09 -2.28
N ASP A 37 7.05 18.71 -3.26
CA ASP A 37 6.37 19.33 -4.39
C ASP A 37 5.75 18.26 -5.29
N SER A 38 4.52 18.50 -5.77
CA SER A 38 3.94 17.69 -6.83
C SER A 38 4.67 17.97 -8.14
N HIS A 39 5.73 17.24 -8.42
CA HIS A 39 6.60 17.41 -9.58
C HIS A 39 5.91 17.14 -10.95
N TYR A 40 4.57 17.02 -10.99
CA TYR A 40 3.80 16.56 -12.16
C TYR A 40 2.47 17.27 -12.45
N ASN A 41 2.11 18.41 -11.84
CA ASN A 41 0.91 19.14 -12.26
C ASN A 41 1.19 20.60 -12.56
N ARG A 42 1.27 20.91 -13.86
CA ARG A 42 1.21 22.27 -14.40
C ARG A 42 -0.20 22.82 -14.23
N GLU A 43 -0.24 24.10 -13.86
CA GLU A 43 -1.36 25.05 -14.01
C GLU A 43 -2.62 24.79 -13.17
N ASN A 44 -2.56 25.15 -11.88
CA ASN A 44 -3.36 26.27 -11.31
C ASN A 44 -3.60 26.21 -9.79
N LYS A 45 -3.19 25.18 -9.06
CA LYS A 45 -3.11 25.22 -7.58
C LYS A 45 -1.93 24.36 -7.11
N LYS A 46 -0.85 24.98 -6.62
CA LYS A 46 0.27 24.25 -5.99
C LYS A 46 -0.24 23.57 -4.73
N LYS A 47 -0.65 22.31 -4.85
CA LYS A 47 -1.02 21.46 -3.72
C LYS A 47 0.26 20.77 -3.25
N GLU A 48 0.61 20.97 -1.99
CA GLU A 48 1.82 20.40 -1.39
C GLU A 48 1.50 19.04 -0.77
N TYR A 49 2.48 18.14 -0.75
CA TYR A 49 2.30 16.79 -0.21
C TYR A 49 3.24 16.52 0.96
N LEU A 50 2.72 15.89 2.02
CA LEU A 50 3.52 15.33 3.12
C LEU A 50 3.93 13.90 2.81
N ALA A 51 5.05 13.47 3.40
CA ALA A 51 5.62 12.13 3.20
C ALA A 51 4.61 10.99 3.45
N GLU A 52 4.84 9.88 2.76
CA GLU A 52 4.01 8.67 2.84
C GLU A 52 3.94 8.14 4.28
N GLY A 53 2.75 7.68 4.70
CA GLY A 53 2.53 7.12 6.04
C GLY A 53 2.23 8.14 7.15
N LEU A 54 2.34 9.45 6.87
CA LEU A 54 1.86 10.48 7.80
C LEU A 54 0.34 10.61 7.74
N ASN A 55 -0.28 10.90 8.88
CA ASN A 55 -1.69 11.28 8.96
C ASN A 55 -1.86 12.40 10.00
N VAL A 56 -3.01 13.08 10.00
CA VAL A 56 -3.23 14.23 10.90
C VAL A 56 -3.12 13.85 12.39
N THR A 57 -3.42 12.60 12.75
CA THR A 57 -3.30 12.09 14.12
C THR A 57 -1.83 11.97 14.53
N ILE A 58 -0.98 11.36 13.69
CA ILE A 58 0.47 11.24 13.91
C ILE A 58 1.11 12.63 14.02
N LEU A 59 0.72 13.56 13.15
CA LEU A 59 1.20 14.95 13.22
C LEU A 59 0.78 15.63 14.54
N TYR A 60 -0.43 15.36 15.01
CA TYR A 60 -0.91 15.90 16.29
C TYR A 60 -0.16 15.31 17.48
N GLU A 61 0.13 14.01 17.48
CA GLU A 61 0.94 13.36 18.52
C GLU A 61 2.34 13.96 18.59
N GLU A 62 2.97 14.23 17.44
CA GLU A 62 4.28 14.86 17.39
C GLU A 62 4.25 16.32 17.87
N TYR A 63 3.19 17.06 17.51
CA TYR A 63 2.92 18.40 18.06
C TYR A 63 2.77 18.39 19.58
N VAL A 64 2.04 17.42 20.14
CA VAL A 64 1.85 17.28 21.59
C VAL A 64 3.17 16.99 22.29
N LYS A 65 4.02 16.12 21.72
CA LYS A 65 5.37 15.87 22.24
C LYS A 65 6.24 17.14 22.20
N GLN A 66 6.18 17.90 21.11
CA GLN A 66 6.92 19.16 20.97
C GLN A 66 6.43 20.24 21.95
N CYS A 67 5.13 20.27 22.24
CA CYS A 67 4.57 21.16 23.26
C CYS A 67 5.02 20.75 24.66
N SER A 68 5.03 19.43 24.93
CA SER A 68 5.46 18.87 26.22
C SER A 68 6.95 19.16 26.49
N SER A 69 7.82 19.06 25.48
CA SER A 69 9.25 19.39 25.64
C SER A 69 9.51 20.89 25.82
N LYS A 70 8.62 21.75 25.34
CA LYS A 70 8.65 23.22 25.53
C LYS A 70 7.88 23.69 26.77
N GLY A 71 7.30 22.77 27.55
CA GLY A 71 6.54 23.10 28.77
C GLY A 71 5.24 23.87 28.52
N VAL A 72 4.63 23.72 27.34
CA VAL A 72 3.43 24.48 26.94
C VAL A 72 2.23 23.57 26.70
N THR A 73 1.03 24.09 27.00
CA THR A 73 -0.22 23.35 26.82
C THR A 73 -0.60 23.25 25.33
N PRO A 74 -0.77 22.04 24.77
CA PRO A 74 -1.13 21.87 23.37
C PRO A 74 -2.60 22.24 23.11
N GLY A 75 -2.90 22.73 21.91
CA GLY A 75 -4.29 22.86 21.44
C GLY A 75 -4.99 21.51 21.28
N LYS A 76 -6.32 21.50 21.24
CA LYS A 76 -7.12 20.27 21.00
C LYS A 76 -6.96 19.77 19.56
N ILE A 77 -7.01 18.46 19.35
CA ILE A 77 -6.91 17.81 18.02
C ILE A 77 -7.93 18.37 17.00
N HIS A 78 -9.14 18.71 17.44
CA HIS A 78 -10.15 19.31 16.56
C HIS A 78 -9.71 20.65 15.97
N LEU A 79 -9.10 21.50 16.79
CA LEU A 79 -8.55 22.79 16.34
C LEU A 79 -7.37 22.58 15.40
N TYR A 80 -6.52 21.58 15.70
CA TYR A 80 -5.40 21.21 14.84
C TYR A 80 -5.88 20.77 13.45
N ARG A 81 -6.88 19.87 13.39
CA ARG A 81 -7.51 19.42 12.14
C ARG A 81 -8.15 20.57 11.36
N GLN A 82 -8.85 21.45 12.05
CA GLN A 82 -9.48 22.61 11.42
C GLN A 82 -8.44 23.53 10.79
N ILE A 83 -7.37 23.88 11.52
CA ILE A 83 -6.30 24.73 10.99
C ILE A 83 -5.60 24.04 9.82
N PHE A 84 -5.33 22.73 9.92
CA PHE A 84 -4.70 21.95 8.85
C PHE A 84 -5.55 21.97 7.57
N ASN A 85 -6.86 21.74 7.66
CA ASN A 85 -7.72 21.67 6.46
C ASN A 85 -8.10 23.05 5.89
N ASP A 86 -8.34 24.04 6.74
CA ASP A 86 -8.87 25.34 6.31
C ASP A 86 -7.76 26.33 5.90
N LYS A 87 -6.55 26.20 6.47
CA LYS A 87 -5.45 27.14 6.24
C LYS A 87 -4.33 26.59 5.37
N PHE A 88 -4.24 25.28 5.20
CA PHE A 88 -3.19 24.65 4.40
C PHE A 88 -3.78 23.81 3.27
N ASN A 89 -3.31 24.03 2.05
CA ASN A 89 -3.66 23.19 0.89
C ASN A 89 -2.68 22.02 0.77
N ILE A 90 -2.57 21.23 1.85
CA ILE A 90 -1.63 20.11 1.99
C ILE A 90 -2.40 18.79 1.96
N ALA A 91 -1.92 17.81 1.19
CA ALA A 91 -2.42 16.43 1.24
C ALA A 91 -1.33 15.44 1.66
N PHE A 92 -1.74 14.25 2.07
CA PHE A 92 -0.80 13.15 2.30
C PHE A 92 -0.43 12.51 0.96
N HIS A 93 0.84 12.20 0.74
CA HIS A 93 1.27 11.48 -0.44
C HIS A 93 0.61 10.08 -0.44
N VAL A 94 -0.15 9.79 -1.49
CA VAL A 94 -0.75 8.49 -1.71
C VAL A 94 0.28 7.64 -2.43
N PRO A 95 0.62 6.43 -1.94
CA PRO A 95 1.53 5.55 -2.64
C PRO A 95 1.12 5.39 -4.09
N LYS A 96 2.06 5.57 -5.02
CA LYS A 96 1.82 5.27 -6.43
C LYS A 96 1.53 3.77 -6.49
N LYS A 97 0.27 3.39 -6.74
CA LYS A 97 -0.07 2.03 -7.14
C LYS A 97 0.80 1.66 -8.35
N ASP A 98 1.22 0.40 -8.44
CA ASP A 98 1.95 -0.11 -9.60
C ASP A 98 1.18 0.25 -10.87
N ARG A 99 1.77 1.14 -11.67
CA ARG A 99 1.17 1.59 -12.92
C ARG A 99 1.80 0.77 -14.04
N CYS A 100 0.96 0.30 -14.96
CA CYS A 100 1.45 -0.40 -16.12
C CYS A 100 2.15 0.59 -17.07
N ASP A 101 3.40 0.31 -17.43
CA ASP A 101 4.19 1.14 -18.33
C ASP A 101 3.50 1.36 -19.68
N THR A 102 2.87 0.32 -20.25
CA THR A 102 2.08 0.41 -21.50
C THR A 102 0.90 1.37 -21.36
N CYS A 103 0.19 1.34 -20.22
CA CYS A 103 -0.91 2.25 -19.95
C CYS A 103 -0.45 3.70 -19.74
N GLU A 104 0.69 3.91 -19.08
CA GLU A 104 1.22 5.26 -18.87
C GLU A 104 1.83 5.83 -20.16
N ALA A 105 2.50 5.01 -20.98
CA ALA A 105 3.01 5.43 -22.29
C ALA A 105 1.90 5.96 -23.20
N MET A 106 0.76 5.25 -23.28
CA MET A 106 -0.39 5.68 -24.08
C MET A 106 -1.06 6.97 -23.57
N LYS A 107 -1.01 7.25 -22.26
CA LYS A 107 -1.53 8.51 -21.70
C LYS A 107 -0.67 9.72 -22.04
N ILE A 108 0.63 9.50 -22.23
CA ILE A 108 1.60 10.57 -22.53
C ILE A 108 1.60 10.89 -24.03
N GLN A 109 1.20 9.95 -24.89
CA GLN A 109 1.10 10.17 -26.33
C GLN A 109 -0.11 11.03 -26.69
N ASN A 110 0.13 12.24 -27.22
CA ASN A 110 -0.93 13.16 -27.67
C ASN A 110 -1.59 12.72 -28.99
N ASN A 111 -0.88 11.95 -29.83
CA ASN A 111 -1.41 11.41 -31.08
C ASN A 111 -0.74 10.04 -31.38
N PRO A 112 -1.19 8.95 -30.74
CA PRO A 112 -0.63 7.62 -30.93
C PRO A 112 -0.84 7.10 -32.35
N ALA A 113 0.15 6.41 -32.92
CA ALA A 113 0.01 5.74 -34.21
C ALA A 113 -1.11 4.68 -34.16
N GLU A 114 -1.74 4.36 -35.30
CA GLU A 114 -2.81 3.34 -35.34
C GLU A 114 -2.34 1.99 -34.79
N GLU A 115 -1.09 1.61 -35.03
CA GLU A 115 -0.48 0.39 -34.48
C GLU A 115 -0.39 0.42 -32.95
N ASP A 116 0.00 1.55 -32.36
CA ASP A 116 0.06 1.73 -30.90
C ASP A 116 -1.34 1.66 -30.26
N GLN A 117 -2.35 2.21 -30.95
CA GLN A 117 -3.74 2.12 -30.52
C GLN A 117 -4.25 0.67 -30.57
N GLN A 118 -3.96 -0.07 -31.64
CA GLN A 118 -4.33 -1.48 -31.76
C GLN A 118 -3.65 -2.33 -30.69
N ASN A 119 -2.36 -2.12 -30.45
CA ASN A 119 -1.60 -2.79 -29.39
C ASN A 119 -2.17 -2.46 -28.01
N PHE A 120 -2.58 -1.22 -27.76
CA PHE A 120 -3.22 -0.82 -26.52
C PHE A 120 -4.59 -1.46 -26.33
N VAL A 121 -5.42 -1.51 -27.37
CA VAL A 121 -6.72 -2.21 -27.34
C VAL A 121 -6.51 -3.70 -27.05
N ALA A 122 -5.53 -4.33 -27.69
CA ALA A 122 -5.17 -5.72 -27.41
C ALA A 122 -4.69 -5.92 -25.96
N HIS A 123 -3.89 -4.99 -25.43
CA HIS A 123 -3.46 -4.99 -24.04
C HIS A 123 -4.65 -4.90 -23.06
N LEU A 124 -5.59 -3.98 -23.31
CA LEU A 124 -6.80 -3.83 -22.48
C LEU A 124 -7.69 -5.08 -22.55
N ARG A 125 -7.84 -5.65 -23.75
CA ARG A 125 -8.60 -6.89 -23.94
C ARG A 125 -7.98 -8.04 -23.16
N GLY A 126 -6.67 -8.27 -23.30
CA GLY A 126 -5.96 -9.32 -22.57
C GLY A 126 -6.05 -9.16 -21.05
N LYS A 127 -6.05 -7.92 -20.55
CA LYS A 127 -6.25 -7.63 -19.14
C LYS A 127 -7.64 -8.05 -18.64
N GLU A 128 -8.70 -7.73 -19.39
CA GLU A 128 -10.06 -8.11 -19.01
C GLU A 128 -10.30 -9.63 -19.16
N GLU A 129 -9.73 -10.26 -20.18
CA GLU A 129 -9.75 -11.73 -20.37
C GLU A 129 -9.10 -12.43 -19.17
N THR A 130 -7.85 -12.07 -18.83
CA THR A 130 -7.11 -12.63 -17.69
C THR A 130 -7.87 -12.45 -16.38
N LYS A 131 -8.49 -11.28 -16.18
CA LYS A 131 -9.28 -11.00 -14.98
C LYS A 131 -10.53 -11.86 -14.92
N THR A 132 -11.21 -12.04 -16.06
CA THR A 132 -12.43 -12.84 -16.17
C THR A 132 -12.12 -14.32 -15.91
N GLU A 133 -11.05 -14.86 -16.50
CA GLU A 133 -10.58 -16.22 -16.25
C GLU A 133 -10.24 -16.45 -14.78
N ARG A 134 -9.46 -15.56 -14.18
CA ARG A 134 -9.14 -15.65 -12.75
C ARG A 134 -10.38 -15.58 -11.86
N ASP A 135 -11.34 -14.72 -12.19
CA ASP A 135 -12.57 -14.60 -11.40
C ASP A 135 -13.49 -15.81 -11.58
N ASN A 136 -13.46 -16.48 -12.73
CA ASN A 136 -14.12 -17.76 -12.95
C ASN A 136 -13.45 -18.87 -12.13
N ASP A 137 -12.11 -18.92 -12.12
CA ASP A 137 -11.33 -19.88 -11.34
C ASP A 137 -11.53 -19.73 -9.83
N ARG A 138 -11.71 -18.51 -9.34
CA ARG A 138 -12.02 -18.25 -7.93
C ARG A 138 -13.42 -18.70 -7.51
N LYS A 139 -14.36 -18.78 -8.46
CA LYS A 139 -15.74 -19.23 -8.21
C LYS A 139 -15.89 -20.75 -8.32
N ASP A 140 -14.94 -21.41 -8.96
CA ASP A 140 -14.93 -22.86 -9.09
C ASP A 140 -14.56 -23.50 -7.74
N ASN A 141 -15.55 -24.17 -7.13
CA ASN A 141 -15.38 -24.82 -5.84
C ASN A 141 -14.66 -26.17 -5.93
N ASN A 142 -14.35 -26.67 -7.13
CA ASN A 142 -13.71 -27.97 -7.34
C ASN A 142 -12.17 -27.91 -7.38
N LYS A 143 -11.60 -26.71 -7.30
CA LYS A 143 -10.15 -26.49 -7.36
C LYS A 143 -9.67 -25.45 -6.36
N PHE A 144 -8.40 -25.55 -6.01
CA PHE A 144 -7.70 -24.58 -5.18
C PHE A 144 -7.08 -23.49 -6.06
N THR A 145 -7.74 -22.33 -6.11
CA THR A 145 -7.21 -21.16 -6.80
C THR A 145 -6.29 -20.38 -5.86
N VAL A 146 -5.01 -20.37 -6.19
CA VAL A 146 -3.93 -19.79 -5.38
C VAL A 146 -3.31 -18.65 -6.16
N CYS A 147 -3.31 -17.44 -5.58
CA CYS A 147 -2.65 -16.28 -6.17
C CYS A 147 -1.38 -15.98 -5.40
N PHE A 148 -0.26 -15.76 -6.07
CA PHE A 148 0.98 -15.36 -5.41
C PHE A 148 1.52 -14.05 -5.96
N ASP A 149 2.18 -13.30 -5.10
CA ASP A 149 2.77 -12.00 -5.37
C ASP A 149 4.10 -11.85 -4.63
N LEU A 150 5.13 -11.36 -5.32
CA LEU A 150 6.45 -11.14 -4.77
C LEU A 150 6.62 -9.65 -4.45
N GLN A 151 6.65 -9.32 -3.15
CA GLN A 151 6.79 -7.95 -2.72
C GLN A 151 8.11 -7.34 -3.20
N ASN A 152 8.09 -6.03 -3.41
CA ASN A 152 9.29 -5.26 -3.72
C ASN A 152 10.38 -5.46 -2.67
N VAL A 153 11.64 -5.57 -3.12
CA VAL A 153 12.79 -5.86 -2.25
C VAL A 153 12.94 -4.74 -1.23
N PHE A 154 12.97 -5.09 0.05
CA PHE A 154 13.23 -4.15 1.13
C PHE A 154 14.52 -4.52 1.86
N ALA A 155 15.21 -3.51 2.37
CA ALA A 155 16.51 -3.69 2.97
C ALA A 155 16.45 -3.48 4.49
N LEU A 156 17.01 -4.43 5.24
CA LEU A 156 17.11 -4.38 6.70
C LEU A 156 18.57 -4.14 7.14
N PRO A 157 18.80 -3.50 8.29
CA PRO A 157 17.84 -2.82 9.16
C PRO A 157 17.43 -1.42 8.66
N THR A 158 16.20 -1.03 8.93
CA THR A 158 15.69 0.33 8.73
C THR A 158 15.83 1.13 10.03
N ALA A 159 16.61 2.21 10.01
CA ALA A 159 16.74 3.11 11.15
C ALA A 159 16.95 4.56 10.68
N GLY A 160 16.28 5.51 11.34
CA GLY A 160 16.32 6.94 11.02
C GLY A 160 17.60 7.66 11.48
N VAL A 161 18.72 6.96 11.61
CA VAL A 161 19.99 7.50 12.15
C VAL A 161 21.04 7.55 11.05
N SER A 162 21.68 8.72 10.88
CA SER A 162 22.68 9.03 9.85
C SER A 162 23.78 7.95 9.67
N LYS A 163 24.18 7.26 10.75
CA LYS A 163 25.20 6.20 10.72
C LYS A 163 24.79 4.96 9.91
N PHE A 164 23.50 4.73 9.66
CA PHE A 164 23.02 3.59 8.86
C PHE A 164 23.17 3.81 7.36
N ILE A 165 23.45 5.04 6.90
CA ILE A 165 23.65 5.36 5.49
C ILE A 165 24.94 4.70 4.95
N TYR A 166 25.95 4.52 5.80
CA TYR A 166 27.26 3.99 5.40
C TYR A 166 27.41 2.47 5.56
N LYS A 167 26.34 1.76 5.96
CA LYS A 167 26.38 0.30 6.15
C LYS A 167 25.65 -0.41 5.02
N ARG A 168 26.22 -1.52 4.55
CA ARG A 168 25.56 -2.42 3.60
C ARG A 168 24.29 -2.97 4.25
N LYS A 169 23.15 -2.73 3.61
CA LYS A 169 21.86 -3.23 4.06
C LYS A 169 21.63 -4.63 3.49
N LEU A 170 21.06 -5.50 4.31
CA LEU A 170 20.68 -6.85 3.93
C LEU A 170 19.40 -6.78 3.11
N ASN A 171 19.45 -7.25 1.87
CA ASN A 171 18.26 -7.37 1.05
C ASN A 171 17.39 -8.54 1.53
N VAL A 172 16.10 -8.27 1.70
CA VAL A 172 15.10 -9.22 2.14
C VAL A 172 14.00 -9.32 1.08
N TYR A 173 13.57 -10.55 0.85
CA TYR A 173 12.57 -10.92 -0.13
C TYR A 173 11.37 -11.52 0.61
N PHE A 174 10.17 -11.09 0.22
CA PHE A 174 8.94 -11.58 0.82
C PHE A 174 7.95 -11.98 -0.27
N MET A 175 7.64 -13.28 -0.33
CA MET A 175 6.64 -13.83 -1.23
C MET A 175 5.37 -14.10 -0.46
N THR A 176 4.26 -13.61 -1.00
CA THR A 176 2.93 -13.81 -0.43
C THR A 176 2.11 -14.71 -1.32
N ILE A 177 1.39 -15.62 -0.71
CA ILE A 177 0.47 -16.54 -1.39
C ILE A 177 -0.88 -16.39 -0.72
N HIS A 178 -1.91 -16.11 -1.49
CA HIS A 178 -3.28 -16.04 -1.04
C HIS A 178 -4.06 -17.19 -1.66
N CYS A 179 -4.59 -18.08 -0.83
CA CYS A 179 -5.46 -19.14 -1.30
C CYS A 179 -6.93 -18.71 -1.17
N SER A 180 -7.67 -18.84 -2.27
CA SER A 180 -9.06 -18.39 -2.35
C SER A 180 -10.03 -19.33 -1.65
N ALA A 181 -9.68 -20.61 -1.55
CA ALA A 181 -10.53 -21.65 -0.97
C ALA A 181 -10.56 -21.59 0.56
N ASP A 182 -9.40 -21.42 1.20
CA ASP A 182 -9.25 -21.31 2.66
C ASP A 182 -9.34 -19.85 3.16
N LYS A 183 -9.27 -18.88 2.25
CA LYS A 183 -9.18 -17.44 2.53
C LYS A 183 -7.97 -17.08 3.41
N ARG A 184 -6.90 -17.88 3.34
CA ARG A 184 -5.66 -17.68 4.11
C ARG A 184 -4.57 -17.09 3.23
N GLY A 185 -3.72 -16.32 3.90
CA GLY A 185 -2.48 -15.80 3.34
C GLY A 185 -1.30 -16.53 3.95
N TYR A 186 -0.42 -17.06 3.11
CA TYR A 186 0.87 -17.65 3.44
C TYR A 186 1.97 -16.68 3.01
N GLY A 187 3.07 -16.66 3.76
CA GLY A 187 4.20 -15.77 3.46
C GLY A 187 5.52 -16.50 3.66
N ALA A 188 6.42 -16.39 2.69
CA ALA A 188 7.82 -16.79 2.87
C ALA A 188 8.70 -15.56 2.87
N LEU A 189 9.58 -15.51 3.87
CA LEU A 189 10.59 -14.49 4.04
C LEU A 189 11.96 -15.14 3.92
N TRP A 190 12.81 -14.60 3.06
CA TRP A 190 14.22 -15.00 2.97
C TRP A 190 15.10 -13.80 2.68
N HIS A 191 16.39 -13.90 2.97
CA HIS A 191 17.36 -12.82 2.75
C HIS A 191 18.44 -13.21 1.74
N GLU A 192 19.15 -12.22 1.19
CA GLU A 192 20.17 -12.43 0.15
C GLU A 192 21.27 -13.45 0.52
N GLY A 193 21.61 -13.55 1.81
CA GLY A 193 22.56 -14.56 2.30
C GLY A 193 22.06 -16.02 2.35
N GLN A 194 20.75 -16.26 2.23
CA GLN A 194 20.16 -17.62 2.19
C GLN A 194 19.95 -18.07 0.76
N SER A 195 19.28 -17.23 -0.03
CA SER A 195 18.95 -17.49 -1.42
C SER A 195 18.80 -16.15 -2.14
N GLY A 196 19.31 -16.10 -3.37
CA GLY A 196 19.24 -14.93 -4.22
C GLY A 196 17.85 -14.67 -4.79
N ARG A 197 17.73 -13.58 -5.55
CA ARG A 197 16.55 -13.25 -6.37
C ARG A 197 16.63 -13.88 -7.77
N THR A 198 17.75 -14.49 -8.11
CA THR A 198 17.96 -15.13 -9.41
C THR A 198 17.09 -16.37 -9.53
N GLY A 199 16.54 -16.63 -10.73
CA GLY A 199 15.57 -17.71 -10.95
C GLY A 199 16.03 -19.09 -10.47
N ASN A 200 17.33 -19.38 -10.51
CA ASN A 200 17.90 -20.63 -10.03
C ASN A 200 17.90 -20.76 -8.50
N ASP A 201 18.01 -19.65 -7.76
CA ASP A 201 18.07 -19.67 -6.29
C ASP A 201 16.65 -19.73 -5.69
N MET A 202 15.69 -19.07 -6.34
CA MET A 202 14.27 -19.09 -5.95
C MET A 202 13.61 -20.45 -6.22
N ALA A 203 14.14 -21.24 -7.15
CA ALA A 203 13.63 -22.56 -7.52
C ALA A 203 13.49 -23.55 -6.36
N SER A 204 14.33 -23.41 -5.32
CA SER A 204 14.35 -24.31 -4.16
C SER A 204 13.48 -23.85 -2.98
N SER A 205 13.15 -22.56 -2.92
CA SER A 205 12.38 -21.95 -1.82
C SER A 205 10.91 -21.74 -2.19
N VAL A 206 10.63 -21.51 -3.47
CA VAL A 206 9.27 -21.28 -4.00
C VAL A 206 8.34 -22.48 -3.85
N PRO A 207 8.76 -23.75 -4.08
CA PRO A 207 7.89 -24.93 -3.94
C PRO A 207 7.42 -25.18 -2.51
N LYS A 208 8.18 -24.71 -1.50
CA LYS A 208 7.88 -24.94 -0.09
C LYS A 208 6.58 -24.26 0.37
N ILE A 209 6.16 -23.19 -0.29
CA ILE A 209 4.93 -22.50 0.10
C ILE A 209 3.69 -23.24 -0.43
N PRO A 210 3.60 -23.62 -1.72
CA PRO A 210 2.57 -24.56 -2.18
C PRO A 210 2.54 -25.86 -1.37
N GLU A 211 3.70 -26.41 -0.99
CA GLU A 211 3.77 -27.58 -0.12
C GLU A 211 3.10 -27.33 1.25
N ALA A 212 3.33 -26.18 1.88
CA ALA A 212 2.66 -25.82 3.13
C ALA A 212 1.13 -25.69 2.95
N VAL A 213 0.67 -25.14 1.83
CA VAL A 213 -0.78 -25.06 1.50
C VAL A 213 -1.36 -26.46 1.34
N VAL A 214 -0.64 -27.37 0.66
CA VAL A 214 -1.05 -28.76 0.44
C VAL A 214 -1.08 -29.53 1.77
N GLU A 215 -0.09 -29.37 2.63
CA GLU A 215 -0.02 -30.05 3.92
C GLU A 215 -1.13 -29.61 4.88
N GLU A 216 -1.38 -28.29 4.99
CA GLU A 216 -2.45 -27.75 5.84
C GLU A 216 -3.86 -28.11 5.36
N ASN A 217 -4.03 -28.43 4.08
CA ASN A 217 -5.32 -28.78 3.48
C ASN A 217 -5.36 -30.25 3.03
N SER A 218 -4.49 -31.11 3.57
CA SER A 218 -4.32 -32.50 3.15
C SER A 218 -5.58 -33.37 3.25
N ASP A 219 -6.52 -33.01 4.12
CA ASP A 219 -7.83 -33.66 4.26
C ASP A 219 -8.82 -33.32 3.14
N ASP A 220 -8.56 -32.27 2.35
CA ASP A 220 -9.44 -31.83 1.28
C ASP A 220 -9.02 -32.45 -0.08
N PRO A 221 -9.87 -33.30 -0.69
CA PRO A 221 -9.54 -33.95 -1.95
C PRO A 221 -9.32 -32.96 -3.13
N ARG A 222 -9.78 -31.71 -2.99
CA ARG A 222 -9.61 -30.66 -4.01
C ARG A 222 -8.18 -30.14 -4.09
N VAL A 223 -7.33 -30.38 -3.09
CA VAL A 223 -5.90 -29.99 -3.09
C VAL A 223 -5.11 -30.64 -4.23
N LYS A 224 -5.63 -31.73 -4.81
CA LYS A 224 -5.03 -32.34 -6.02
C LYS A 224 -5.18 -31.47 -7.28
N ASN A 225 -6.12 -30.53 -7.28
CA ASN A 225 -6.38 -29.62 -8.39
C ASN A 225 -6.08 -28.18 -7.95
N ILE A 226 -4.81 -27.76 -8.03
CA ILE A 226 -4.40 -26.38 -7.71
C ILE A 226 -4.20 -25.59 -9.01
N THR A 227 -4.79 -24.40 -9.09
CA THR A 227 -4.51 -23.43 -10.13
C THR A 227 -3.73 -22.26 -9.54
N LEU A 228 -2.52 -22.05 -10.06
CA LEU A 228 -1.62 -20.99 -9.63
C LEU A 228 -1.77 -19.76 -10.53
N TRP A 229 -2.00 -18.60 -9.92
CA TRP A 229 -2.08 -17.31 -10.58
C TRP A 229 -0.95 -16.40 -10.08
N SER A 230 -0.24 -15.78 -11.00
CA SER A 230 0.78 -14.76 -10.71
C SER A 230 0.42 -13.46 -11.41
N ASP A 231 0.95 -12.34 -10.93
CA ASP A 231 1.04 -11.15 -11.77
C ASP A 231 2.14 -11.35 -12.83
N SER A 232 1.95 -10.80 -14.03
CA SER A 232 2.88 -10.97 -15.16
C SER A 232 4.11 -10.06 -15.06
N CYS A 233 4.57 -9.76 -13.85
CA CYS A 233 5.75 -8.91 -13.65
C CYS A 233 6.98 -9.61 -14.25
N ILE A 234 7.47 -9.08 -15.37
CA ILE A 234 8.47 -9.74 -16.24
C ILE A 234 9.74 -10.13 -15.46
N PRO A 235 10.33 -9.26 -14.60
CA PRO A 235 11.53 -9.61 -13.85
C PRO A 235 11.31 -10.60 -12.70
N GLN A 236 10.06 -10.85 -12.29
CA GLN A 236 9.72 -11.64 -11.11
C GLN A 236 9.07 -12.98 -11.47
N ASN A 237 8.09 -12.97 -12.38
CA ASN A 237 7.18 -14.11 -12.60
C ASN A 237 7.17 -14.64 -14.03
N ARG A 238 7.69 -13.89 -15.02
CA ARG A 238 7.80 -14.36 -16.41
C ARG A 238 9.17 -15.02 -16.69
N ASN A 239 9.59 -15.88 -15.76
CA ASN A 239 10.82 -16.66 -15.89
C ASN A 239 10.45 -18.13 -16.15
N SER A 240 10.96 -18.72 -17.23
CA SER A 240 10.68 -20.12 -17.59
C SER A 240 11.11 -21.11 -16.50
N PHE A 241 12.16 -20.79 -15.74
CA PHE A 241 12.58 -21.59 -14.59
C PHE A 241 11.52 -21.60 -13.48
N PHE A 242 10.85 -20.47 -13.27
CA PHE A 242 9.85 -20.31 -12.23
C PHE A 242 8.59 -21.16 -12.51
N PHE A 243 8.18 -21.23 -13.78
CA PHE A 243 7.12 -22.14 -14.22
C PHE A 243 7.48 -23.62 -13.98
N TYR A 244 8.70 -24.03 -14.34
CA TYR A 244 9.19 -25.40 -14.14
C TYR A 244 9.23 -25.82 -12.66
N CYS A 245 9.51 -24.88 -11.74
CA CYS A 245 9.53 -25.17 -10.30
C CYS A 245 8.15 -25.50 -9.74
N TYR A 246 7.08 -24.94 -10.31
CA TYR A 246 5.71 -25.25 -9.91
C TYR A 246 5.20 -26.55 -10.51
N GLU A 247 5.55 -26.85 -11.77
CA GLU A 247 5.19 -28.14 -12.38
C GLU A 247 5.81 -29.33 -11.64
N ASN A 248 6.98 -29.14 -11.03
CA ASN A 248 7.67 -30.17 -10.25
C ASN A 248 7.38 -30.14 -8.75
N VAL A 249 6.43 -29.32 -8.28
CA VAL A 249 5.89 -29.50 -6.92
C VAL A 249 5.30 -30.91 -6.90
N PRO A 250 5.81 -31.82 -6.06
CA PRO A 250 5.40 -33.21 -6.11
C PRO A 250 3.89 -33.29 -5.88
N GLN A 251 3.15 -33.68 -6.92
CA GLN A 251 1.90 -34.38 -6.74
C GLN A 251 2.25 -35.64 -5.97
N LYS A 252 2.26 -35.56 -4.62
CA LYS A 252 2.43 -36.72 -3.76
C LYS A 252 1.28 -37.67 -4.11
N SER A 253 1.60 -38.64 -4.96
CA SER A 253 0.80 -39.82 -5.21
C SER A 253 0.67 -40.52 -3.86
N SER A 254 -0.55 -40.51 -3.34
CA SER A 254 -1.01 -41.57 -2.44
C SER A 254 -1.46 -42.74 -3.28
#